data_AF-A0A2H6GRE4-F1
#
_entry.id   AF-A0A2H6GRE4-F1
#
_cell.length_a   1.000
_cell.length_b   1.000
_cell.length_c   1.000
_cell.angle_alpha   90.00
_cell.angle_beta   90.00
_cell.angle_gamma   90.00
#
_symmetry.space_group_name_H-M   'P 1'
#
loop_
_entity.id
_entity.type
_entity.pdbx_description
1 polymer ?
#
loop_
_entity_poly.entity_id
_entity_poly.type
_entity_poly.pdbx_seq_one_letter_code
_entity_poly.pdbx_strand_id
1 'polypeptide(L)' 'MYIGSTNNLRKRLEMHNSGKIYSTKLRKPFNLVYYESYKSEKDARKREHNLKLRSRAFAQLMKRIQESLE' A
#
# COMPACT_ATOMS: atom_id res chain seq x y z
N MET A 1 -7.66 -1.96 -4.46
CA MET A 1 -6.65 -1.52 -3.47
C MET A 1 -5.37 -2.34 -3.59
N TYR A 2 -4.21 -1.72 -3.36
CA TYR A 2 -2.88 -2.34 -3.36
C TYR A 2 -2.23 -2.10 -1.99
N ILE A 3 -1.57 -3.11 -1.43
CA ILE A 3 -0.81 -3.00 -0.18
C ILE A 3 0.58 -3.57 -0.41
N GLY A 4 1.60 -2.82 -0.03
CA GLY A 4 2.99 -3.26 -0.10
C GLY A 4 3.93 -2.34 0.67
N SER A 5 5.12 -2.83 0.96
CA SER A 5 6.23 -2.02 1.47
C SER A 5 7.21 -1.64 0.36
N THR A 6 8.00 -0.58 0.61
CA THR A 6 9.10 -0.14 -0.24
C THR A 6 10.02 0.80 0.54
N ASN A 7 11.28 0.90 0.15
CA ASN A 7 12.21 1.91 0.64
C ASN A 7 12.07 3.26 -0.08
N ASN A 8 11.40 3.30 -1.25
CA ASN A 8 11.20 4.52 -2.03
C ASN A 8 9.78 4.58 -2.59
N LEU A 9 8.91 5.31 -1.87
CA LEU A 9 7.49 5.43 -2.19
C LEU A 9 7.23 6.07 -3.56
N ARG A 10 7.98 7.14 -3.90
CA ARG A 10 7.81 7.85 -5.18
C ARG A 10 8.14 6.94 -6.36
N LYS A 11 9.30 6.29 -6.33
CA LYS A 11 9.73 5.36 -7.38
C LYS A 11 8.74 4.20 -7.54
N ARG A 12 8.23 3.67 -6.43
CA ARG A 12 7.22 2.59 -6.43
C ARG A 12 5.93 3.02 -7.14
N LEU A 13 5.41 4.20 -6.81
CA LEU A 13 4.19 4.73 -7.42
C LEU A 13 4.36 4.97 -8.93
N GLU A 14 5.47 5.60 -9.33
CA GLU A 14 5.83 5.81 -10.73
C GLU A 14 5.93 4.48 -11.49
N MET A 15 6.59 3.46 -10.92
CA MET A 15 6.68 2.14 -11.54
C MET A 15 5.31 1.48 -11.72
N HIS A 16 4.43 1.53 -10.71
CA HIS A 16 3.08 0.98 -10.83
C HIS A 16 2.24 1.72 -11.88
N ASN A 17 2.37 3.05 -11.95
CA ASN A 17 1.67 3.89 -12.94
C ASN A 17 2.29 3.85 -14.34
N SER A 18 3.55 3.44 -14.47
CA SER A 18 4.21 3.29 -15.78
C SER A 18 3.56 2.19 -16.65
N GLY A 19 2.84 1.24 -16.05
CA GLY A 19 2.23 0.11 -16.78
C GLY A 19 3.18 -0.99 -17.20
N LYS A 20 4.46 -0.89 -16.83
CA LYS A 20 5.49 -1.89 -17.14
C LYS A 20 5.34 -3.17 -16.31
N ILE A 21 4.54 -3.14 -15.24
CA ILE A 21 4.30 -4.29 -14.35
C ILE A 21 3.05 -5.05 -14.81
N TYR A 22 3.24 -6.29 -15.27
CA TYR A 22 2.17 -7.14 -15.81
C TYR A 22 0.95 -7.26 -14.88
N SER A 23 1.18 -7.44 -13.58
CA SER A 23 0.11 -7.66 -12.59
C SER A 23 -0.63 -6.39 -12.19
N THR A 24 -0.04 -5.20 -12.39
CA THR A 24 -0.66 -3.92 -11.99
C THR A 24 -1.05 -3.04 -13.17
N LYS A 25 -0.65 -3.38 -14.40
CA LYS A 25 -0.90 -2.56 -15.61
C LYS A 25 -2.38 -2.26 -15.88
N LEU A 26 -3.28 -3.21 -15.56
CA LEU A 26 -4.73 -3.09 -15.80
C LEU A 26 -5.46 -2.28 -14.72
N ARG A 27 -4.80 -1.93 -13.62
CA ARG A 27 -5.42 -1.28 -12.45
C ARG A 27 -5.00 0.18 -12.29
N LYS A 28 -4.36 0.75 -13.31
CA LYS A 28 -3.90 2.13 -13.34
C LYS A 28 -5.05 3.10 -13.64
N PRO A 29 -4.99 4.35 -13.18
CA PRO A 29 -3.94 4.93 -12.34
C PRO A 29 -4.06 4.50 -10.86
N PHE A 30 -2.93 4.34 -10.19
CA PHE A 30 -2.85 4.19 -8.74
C PHE A 30 -2.68 5.56 -8.08
N ASN A 31 -3.58 5.86 -7.16
CA ASN A 31 -3.49 7.03 -6.28
C ASN A 31 -2.99 6.60 -4.89
N LEU A 32 -2.09 7.40 -4.32
CA LEU A 32 -1.58 7.16 -2.98
C LEU A 32 -2.58 7.69 -1.95
N VAL A 33 -3.32 6.77 -1.32
CA VAL A 33 -4.31 7.11 -0.28
C VAL A 33 -3.69 7.15 1.12
N TYR A 34 -2.76 6.24 1.40
CA TYR A 34 -2.18 6.09 2.74
C TYR A 34 -0.79 5.46 2.68
N TYR A 35 0.10 5.88 3.58
CA TYR A 35 1.38 5.22 3.83
C TYR A 35 1.80 5.32 5.30
N GLU A 36 2.57 4.34 5.76
CA GLU A 36 3.23 4.34 7.07
C GLU A 36 4.75 4.24 6.83
N SER A 37 5.54 4.95 7.64
CA SER A 37 7.00 4.85 7.62
C SER A 37 7.51 4.17 8.88
N TYR A 38 8.55 3.35 8.72
CA TYR A 38 9.15 2.57 9.80
C TYR A 38 10.67 2.69 9.72
N LYS A 39 11.32 2.78 10.89
CA LYS A 39 12.79 2.73 10.97
C LYS A 39 13.33 1.31 10.72
N SER A 40 12.57 0.29 11.14
CA SER A 40 12.91 -1.12 11.00
C SER A 40 12.15 -1.76 9.84
N GLU A 41 12.88 -2.38 8.92
CA GLU A 41 12.27 -3.13 7.82
C GLU A 41 11.42 -4.31 8.33
N LYS A 42 11.85 -4.94 9.43
CA LYS A 42 11.13 -6.07 10.03
C LYS A 42 9.74 -5.64 10.51
N ASP A 43 9.63 -4.45 11.08
CA ASP A 43 8.35 -3.91 11.54
C ASP A 43 7.44 -3.54 10.36
N ALA A 44 8.00 -2.93 9.32
CA ALA A 44 7.28 -2.64 8.08
C ALA A 44 6.70 -3.91 7.43
N ARG A 45 7.50 -4.98 7.31
CA ARG A 45 7.06 -6.24 6.74
C ARG A 45 6.03 -6.96 7.62
N LYS A 46 6.20 -6.93 8.94
CA LYS A 46 5.21 -7.50 9.89
C LYS A 46 3.87 -6.77 9.78
N ARG A 47 3.91 -5.44 9.63
CA ARG A 47 2.72 -4.61 9.40
C ARG A 47 2.04 -4.95 8.07
N GLU A 48 2.80 -5.00 6.98
CA GLU A 48 2.30 -5.36 5.65
C GLU A 48 1.63 -6.74 5.65
N HIS A 49 2.28 -7.73 6.27
CA HIS A 49 1.76 -9.08 6.38
C HIS A 49 0.45 -9.12 7.17
N ASN A 50 0.38 -8.39 8.30
CA ASN A 50 -0.85 -8.25 9.07
C ASN A 50 -1.98 -7.61 8.25
N LEU A 51 -1.69 -6.58 7.45
CA LEU A 51 -2.68 -5.94 6.58
C LEU A 51 -3.17 -6.86 5.44
N LYS A 52 -2.29 -7.69 4.88
CA LYS A 52 -2.62 -8.60 3.78
C LYS A 52 -3.43 -9.81 4.24
N LEU A 53 -3.14 -10.37 5.41
CA LEU A 53 -3.76 -11.60 5.88
C LEU A 53 -4.92 -11.40 6.85
N ARG A 54 -4.87 -10.36 7.69
CA ARG A 54 -5.85 -10.20 8.79
C ARG A 54 -6.92 -9.19 8.40
N SER A 55 -8.11 -9.68 8.09
CA SER A 55 -9.27 -8.85 7.72
C SER A 55 -9.60 -7.78 8.77
N ARG A 56 -9.38 -8.07 10.06
CA ARG A 56 -9.58 -7.10 11.16
C ARG A 56 -8.62 -5.92 11.10
N ALA A 57 -7.32 -6.17 10.88
CA ALA A 57 -6.32 -5.11 10.82
C ALA A 57 -6.53 -4.21 9.60
N PHE A 58 -6.96 -4.80 8.48
CA PHE A 58 -7.37 -4.06 7.29
C PHE A 58 -8.61 -3.21 7.55
N ALA A 59 -9.68 -3.79 8.13
CA ALA A 59 -10.92 -3.07 8.42
C ALA A 59 -10.71 -1.90 9.38
N GLN A 60 -9.90 -2.07 10.41
CA GLN A 60 -9.54 -0.99 11.34
C GLN A 60 -8.79 0.14 10.64
N LEU A 61 -7.86 -0.20 9.74
CA LEU A 61 -7.16 0.82 8.95
C LEU A 61 -8.15 1.57 8.05
N MET A 62 -9.02 0.86 7.32
CA MET A 62 -10.02 1.48 6.44
C MET A 62 -10.94 2.43 7.19
N LYS A 63 -11.38 2.04 8.40
CA LYS A 63 -12.19 2.92 9.27
C LYS A 63 -11.43 4.18 9.70
N ARG A 64 -10.11 4.07 9.93
CA ARG A 64 -9.28 5.20 10.34
C ARG A 64 -9.06 6.22 9.22
N ILE A 65 -8.99 5.76 7.97
CA ILE A 65 -8.70 6.60 6.79
C ILE A 65 -9.95 6.84 5.94
N GLN A 66 -11.14 6.74 6.53
CA GLN A 66 -12.40 6.75 5.78
C GLN A 66 -12.55 7.98 4.88
N GLU A 67 -12.26 9.17 5.40
CA GLU A 67 -12.31 10.43 4.63
C GLU A 67 -11.24 10.52 3.53
N SER A 68 -10.12 9.81 3.70
CA SER A 68 -9.06 9.76 2.67
C SER A 68 -9.38 8.79 1.54
N LEU A 69 -10.42 7.96 1.68
CA LEU A 69 -10.89 7.03 0.64
C LEU A 69 -11.90 7.67 -0.31
N GLU A 70 -12.44 8.84 0.03
CA GLU A 70 -13.41 9.60 -0.77
C GLU A 70 -12.77 10.26 -2.00
#